data_AF-A0A7Y0TM95-F1
#
_entry.id   AF-A0A7Y0TM95-F1
#
_cell.length_a   1.000
_cell.length_b   1.000
_cell.length_c   1.000
_cell.angle_alpha   90.00
_cell.angle_beta   90.00
_cell.angle_gamma   90.00
#
_symmetry.space_group_name_H-M   'P 1'
#
loop_
_entity.id
_entity.type
_entity.pdbx_description
1 polymer ?
#
loop_
_entity_poly.entity_id
_entity_poly.type
_entity_poly.pdbx_seq_one_letter_code
_entity_poly.pdbx_strand_id
1 'polypeptide(L)' 'MRTWQLQEAKNHLNEVVRNAISDGPQNITLHGKPAAVVVSYAAFFQGNKAICQAF' A
#
# COMPACT_ATOMS: atom_id res chain seq x y z
N MET A 1 -8.82 -0.75 1.69
CA MET A 1 -7.40 -1.06 1.96
C MET A 1 -7.24 -2.57 2.09
N ARG A 2 -6.84 -3.25 1.00
CA ARG A 2 -6.57 -4.70 1.00
C ARG A 2 -5.22 -4.95 1.67
N THR A 3 -5.09 -6.13 2.29
CA THR A 3 -3.83 -6.59 2.89
C THR A 3 -3.27 -7.74 2.06
N TRP A 4 -2.01 -7.64 1.71
CA TRP A 4 -1.29 -8.58 0.86
C TRP A 4 -0.15 -9.22 1.65
N GLN A 5 -0.02 -10.55 1.61
CA GLN A 5 1.25 -11.15 2.01
C GLN A 5 2.33 -10.75 1.01
N LEU A 6 3.57 -10.52 1.45
CA LEU A 6 4.66 -10.06 0.58
C LEU A 6 4.85 -10.95 -0.66
N GLN A 7 4.66 -12.26 -0.51
CA GLN A 7 4.76 -13.21 -1.62
C GLN A 7 3.64 -13.01 -2.65
N GLU A 8 2.41 -12.77 -2.20
CA GLU A 8 1.26 -12.49 -3.07
C GLU A 8 1.43 -11.13 -3.76
N ALA A 9 1.83 -10.10 -3.01
CA ALA A 9 2.11 -8.77 -3.55
C ALA A 9 3.17 -8.82 -4.66
N LYS A 10 4.22 -9.63 -4.51
CA LYS A 10 5.24 -9.82 -5.54
C LYS A 10 4.67 -10.39 -6.84
N ASN A 11 3.78 -11.39 -6.73
CA ASN A 11 3.19 -12.06 -7.90
C ASN A 11 2.10 -11.20 -8.56
N HIS A 12 1.44 -10.33 -7.80
CA HIS A 12 0.33 -9.49 -8.24
C HIS A 12 0.67 -8.00 -8.20
N LEU A 13 1.95 -7.63 -8.36
CA LEU A 13 2.40 -6.25 -8.14
C LEU A 13 1.63 -5.22 -9.00
N ASN A 14 1.29 -5.59 -10.25
CA ASN A 14 0.49 -4.74 -11.13
C ASN A 14 -0.90 -4.45 -10.56
N GLU A 15 -1.54 -5.43 -9.91
CA GLU A 15 -2.85 -5.26 -9.26
C GLU A 15 -2.71 -4.40 -7.99
N VAL A 16 -1.68 -4.67 -7.18
CA VAL A 16 -1.37 -3.87 -5.99
C VAL A 16 -1.21 -2.39 -6.36
N VAL A 17 -0.47 -2.09 -7.43
CA VAL A 17 -0.24 -0.72 -7.89
C VAL A 17 -1.52 -0.09 -8.45
N ARG A 18 -2.30 -0.83 -9.25
CA ARG A 18 -3.59 -0.33 -9.76
C ARG A 18 -4.54 0.01 -8.63
N ASN A 19 -4.69 -0.89 -7.66
CA ASN A 19 -5.54 -0.66 -6.50
C ASN A 19 -5.00 0.48 -5.63
N ALA A 20 -3.68 0.68 -5.54
CA ALA A 20 -3.09 1.84 -4.86
C ALA A 20 -3.49 3.18 -5.51
N ILE A 21 -3.69 3.18 -6.83
CA ILE A 21 -4.09 4.35 -7.62
C ILE A 21 -5.61 4.57 -7.57
N SER A 22 -6.41 3.52 -7.75
CA SER A 22 -7.88 3.62 -7.86
C SER A 22 -8.61 3.51 -6.52
N ASP A 23 -8.15 2.60 -5.66
CA ASP A 23 -8.88 2.17 -4.45
C ASP A 23 -8.23 2.69 -3.16
N GLY A 24 -7.12 3.43 -3.29
CA GLY A 24 -6.35 3.99 -2.19
C GLY A 24 -5.31 3.02 -1.62
N PRO A 25 -4.74 3.29 -0.43
CA PRO A 25 -3.57 2.58 0.08
C PRO A 25 -3.74 1.05 0.21
N GLN A 26 -2.67 0.31 -0.04
CA GLN A 26 -2.61 -1.15 0.00
C GLN A 26 -1.57 -1.62 1.03
N ASN A 27 -1.96 -2.45 1.99
CA ASN A 27 -1.06 -2.93 3.04
C ASN A 27 -0.31 -4.18 2.60
N ILE A 28 0.96 -4.27 2.95
CA ILE A 28 1.80 -5.45 2.74
C ILE A 28 2.24 -5.98 4.11
N THR A 29 2.10 -7.28 4.31
CA THR A 29 2.55 -8.00 5.50
C THR A 29 3.71 -8.95 5.20
N LEU A 30 4.61 -9.09 6.16
CA LEU A 30 5.65 -10.12 6.19
C LEU A 30 5.41 -11.03 7.39
N HIS A 31 5.23 -12.34 7.14
CA HIS A 31 4.89 -13.32 8.18
C HIS A 31 3.67 -12.90 9.02
N GLY A 32 2.65 -12.34 8.37
CA GLY A 32 1.41 -11.88 9.03
C GLY A 32 1.53 -10.55 9.78
N LYS A 33 2.71 -9.92 9.84
CA LYS A 33 2.90 -8.62 10.48
C LYS A 33 2.93 -7.49 9.46
N PRO A 34 2.31 -6.33 9.72
CA PRO A 34 2.41 -5.16 8.85
C PRO A 34 3.88 -4.80 8.59
N ALA A 35 4.24 -4.62 7.32
CA ALA A 35 5.62 -4.38 6.91
C ALA A 35 5.77 -3.16 5.99
N ALA A 36 4.79 -2.92 5.11
CA ALA A 36 4.80 -1.76 4.21
C ALA A 36 3.38 -1.36 3.79
N VAL A 37 3.26 -0.17 3.20
CA VAL A 37 2.06 0.30 2.51
C VAL A 37 2.45 0.81 1.12
N VAL A 38 1.64 0.48 0.11
CA VAL A 38 1.75 1.05 -1.24
C VAL A 38 0.66 2.09 -1.40
N VAL A 39 1.05 3.31 -1.76
CA VAL A 39 0.15 4.42 -2.06
C VAL A 39 0.42 4.95 -3.45
N SER A 40 -0.56 5.59 -4.08
CA SER A 40 -0.31 6.29 -5.33
C SER A 40 0.70 7.42 -5.12
N TYR A 41 1.46 7.72 -6.17
CA TYR A 41 2.39 8.84 -6.17
C TYR A 41 1.67 10.16 -5.82
N ALA A 42 0.50 10.40 -6.44
CA ALA A 42 -0.32 11.56 -6.13
C ALA A 42 -0.67 11.63 -4.64
N ALA A 43 -1.12 10.53 -4.02
CA ALA A 43 -1.43 10.50 -2.58
C ALA A 43 -0.20 10.79 -1.71
N PHE A 44 0.98 10.27 -2.08
CA PHE A 44 2.23 10.53 -1.36
C PHE A 44 2.62 12.02 -1.39
N PHE A 45 2.54 12.65 -2.56
CA PHE A 45 2.94 14.06 -2.74
C PHE A 45 1.85 15.08 -2.38
N GLN A 46 0.57 14.69 -2.44
CA GLN A 46 -0.55 15.55 -2.10
C GLN A 46 -0.76 15.72 -0.59
N GLY A 47 -0.04 14.93 0.22
CA GLY A 47 0.21 15.10 1.66
C GLY A 47 -0.66 16.11 2.41
N ASN A 48 -1.98 15.90 2.44
CA ASN A 48 -2.86 16.54 3.39
C ASN A 48 -2.74 15.73 4.69
N LYS A 49 -1.66 16.03 5.44
CA LYS A 49 -1.39 15.81 6.87
C LYS A 49 -1.57 14.43 7.53
N ALA A 50 -2.20 13.42 6.92
CA ALA A 50 -2.59 12.18 7.60
C ALA A 50 -1.75 10.93 7.26
N ILE A 51 -0.96 10.94 6.18
CA ILE A 51 -0.23 9.73 5.73
C ILE A 51 1.05 9.51 6.54
N CYS A 52 1.62 10.55 7.15
CA CYS A 52 2.91 10.50 7.85
C CYS A 52 2.85 10.33 9.38
N GLN A 53 1.68 10.11 9.99
CA GLN A 53 1.56 10.10 11.48
C GLN A 53 1.29 8.74 12.13
N ALA A 54 1.50 7.62 11.44
CA ALA A 54 1.27 6.30 12.06
C ALA A 54 2.28 5.22 11.63
N PHE A 55 3.55 5.59 11.53
CA PHE A 55 4.67 4.64 11.60
C PHE A 55 5.52 4.97 12.82
#